data_AF-A0A2V8EIG7-F1
#
_entry.id   AF-A0A2V8EIG7-F1
#
_cell.length_a   1.000
_cell.length_b   1.000
_cell.length_c   1.000
_cell.angle_alpha   90.00
_cell.angle_beta   90.00
_cell.angle_gamma   90.00
#
_symmetry.space_group_name_H-M   'P 1'
#
loop_
_entity.id
_entity.type
_entity.pdbx_description
1 polymer ?
#
loop_
_entity_poly.entity_id
_entity_poly.type
_entity_poly.pdbx_seq_one_letter_code
_entity_poly.pdbx_strand_id
1 'polypeptide(L)'
;MKKLLLATAAVVAAVAVLVATTAPPRRLALAPPTDGTLPGILHVHTNRSDGLSSPDEIAAAAARAGLKFVVFTDHGNATRRPDPPQYRAGVLCFDGVEISTSAGHYVAIDMPASPYPLAGEARDVVEDVRRLGGFGIAAHPDSPKLELKWREWTAPIDGIELLNPDTAWRQWVEQAGAPGTRWAARRKLALAVVDYGFRPAEVMASLIQPTGVLYNWEALSRRRRVVTLAGADAHAKLAPRSADPGDSRLALPFPGYEPSFRVLSVHVRPDGPLTGTNAAADAPLVMRAIRAGHLYTAVDAVATPASFEFTAANDRGTVHEGDDITAGAPITLRVRSNAPPGFTTDVWKGAAVLSGGHHEPEFTVGTTGEPAVYWVEIRATGQPNPLTWIRSNPIYVRGAEPLARMPQRPAATVSLPLFDGKTNAGWRTEHDPTSLVAMEVTPIVGGADLRFRYGLAGGAPGGQVATLVYDSPRGVASSDRLTASIRAEHPMRVSVQLRGGAGEADGERWERSIYVDPTQQEHTIYFDDMMPVGHTHSFKPDLANIRGVLFVVDARNTKPGDSGRIWIRKAALEH
;
A
#
# COMPACT_ATOMS: atom_id res chain seq x y z
N MET A 1 -46.50 3.28 36.15
CA MET A 1 -45.46 4.34 36.10
C MET A 1 -44.29 4.10 37.06
N LYS A 2 -44.49 4.00 38.40
CA LYS A 2 -43.36 3.79 39.35
C LYS A 2 -42.48 2.55 39.08
N LYS A 3 -43.08 1.40 38.75
CA LYS A 3 -42.31 0.17 38.41
C LYS A 3 -41.46 0.31 37.14
N LEU A 4 -41.99 1.01 36.13
CA LEU A 4 -41.26 1.28 34.88
C LEU A 4 -40.10 2.26 35.10
N LEU A 5 -40.30 3.28 35.94
CA LEU A 5 -39.26 4.23 36.34
C LEU A 5 -38.14 3.55 37.12
N LEU A 6 -38.49 2.68 38.08
CA LEU A 6 -37.52 1.89 38.85
C LEU A 6 -36.72 0.92 37.96
N ALA A 7 -37.39 0.22 37.04
CA ALA A 7 -36.73 -0.67 36.09
C ALA A 7 -35.78 0.10 35.16
N THR A 8 -36.20 1.25 34.65
CA THR A 8 -35.36 2.11 33.81
C THR A 8 -34.14 2.62 34.57
N ALA A 9 -34.33 3.09 35.80
CA ALA A 9 -33.23 3.55 36.66
C ALA A 9 -32.23 2.43 36.96
N ALA A 10 -32.70 1.21 37.22
CA ALA A 10 -31.84 0.04 37.44
C ALA A 10 -31.03 -0.32 36.19
N VAL A 11 -31.64 -0.29 35.01
CA VAL A 11 -30.93 -0.53 33.73
C VAL A 11 -29.88 0.55 33.48
N VAL A 12 -30.21 1.83 33.69
CA VAL A 12 -29.25 2.94 33.54
C VAL A 12 -28.08 2.79 34.51
N ALA A 13 -28.34 2.46 35.78
CA ALA A 13 -27.30 2.22 36.76
C ALA A 13 -26.42 1.02 36.37
N ALA A 14 -27.01 -0.07 35.87
CA ALA A 14 -26.27 -1.24 35.41
C ALA A 14 -25.37 -0.91 34.21
N VAL A 15 -25.87 -0.14 33.23
CA VAL A 15 -25.07 0.34 32.09
C VAL A 15 -23.96 1.27 32.55
N ALA A 16 -24.24 2.19 33.48
CA ALA A 16 -23.24 3.09 34.03
C ALA A 16 -22.11 2.33 34.75
N VAL A 17 -22.44 1.32 35.55
CA VAL A 17 -21.46 0.45 36.22
C VAL A 17 -20.68 -0.37 35.20
N LEU A 18 -21.34 -0.93 34.18
CA LEU A 18 -20.68 -1.66 33.10
C LEU A 18 -19.64 -0.77 32.41
N VAL A 19 -20.05 0.39 31.89
CA VAL A 19 -19.16 1.35 31.20
C VAL A 19 -18.04 1.83 32.13
N ALA A 20 -18.34 2.11 33.40
CA ALA A 20 -17.31 2.54 34.37
C ALA A 20 -16.23 1.47 34.61
N THR A 21 -16.56 0.19 34.44
CA THR A 21 -15.66 -0.94 34.70
C THR A 21 -15.02 -1.51 33.42
N THR A 22 -15.61 -1.29 32.24
CA THR A 22 -15.14 -1.87 30.97
C THR A 22 -14.56 -0.86 30.00
N ALA A 23 -14.99 0.40 30.05
CA ALA A 23 -14.55 1.39 29.08
C ALA A 23 -13.03 1.65 29.21
N PRO A 24 -12.29 1.66 28.10
CA PRO A 24 -10.85 1.94 28.12
C PRO A 24 -10.55 3.29 28.79
N PRO A 25 -9.41 3.45 29.47
CA PRO A 25 -9.04 4.71 30.12
C PRO A 25 -9.21 5.91 29.20
N ARG A 26 -9.61 7.06 29.74
CA ARG A 26 -9.64 8.30 28.96
C ARG A 26 -8.24 8.66 28.52
N ARG A 27 -8.11 9.18 27.30
CA ARG A 27 -6.83 9.70 26.81
C ARG A 27 -6.27 10.78 27.75
N LEU A 28 -4.95 10.82 27.89
CA LEU A 28 -4.27 11.85 28.68
C LEU A 28 -4.12 13.13 27.86
N ALA A 29 -4.48 14.27 28.45
CA ALA A 29 -4.23 15.58 27.85
C ALA A 29 -2.82 16.04 28.22
N LEU A 30 -2.01 16.38 27.21
CA LEU A 30 -0.63 16.83 27.38
C LEU A 30 -0.46 18.32 27.08
N ALA A 31 0.70 18.86 27.44
CA ALA A 31 1.09 20.21 27.06
C ALA A 31 1.23 20.33 25.53
N PRO A 32 1.08 21.55 24.97
CA PRO A 32 1.25 21.79 23.53
C PRO A 32 2.58 21.24 22.99
N PRO A 33 2.60 20.72 21.75
CA PRO A 33 3.81 20.14 21.18
C PRO A 33 4.83 21.23 20.86
N THR A 34 6.11 20.88 20.92
CA THR A 34 7.24 21.81 20.70
C THR A 34 8.23 21.34 19.64
N ASP A 35 7.88 20.28 18.91
CA ASP A 35 8.76 19.62 17.94
C ASP A 35 8.62 20.11 16.49
N GLY A 36 7.72 21.07 16.26
CA GLY A 36 7.46 21.66 14.94
C GLY A 36 6.74 20.73 13.96
N THR A 37 6.18 19.61 14.41
CA THR A 37 5.46 18.67 13.54
C THR A 37 4.02 19.08 13.28
N LEU A 38 3.49 18.62 12.15
CA LEU A 38 2.11 18.82 11.73
C LEU A 38 1.36 17.49 11.81
N PRO A 39 0.34 17.37 12.67
CA PRO A 39 -0.47 16.16 12.72
C PRO A 39 -1.40 16.10 11.50
N GLY A 40 -1.49 14.94 10.87
CA GLY A 40 -2.45 14.66 9.81
C GLY A 40 -2.84 13.20 9.77
N ILE A 41 -3.57 12.83 8.73
CA ILE A 41 -4.06 11.47 8.55
C ILE A 41 -3.98 11.05 7.08
N LEU A 42 -3.67 9.78 6.85
CA LEU A 42 -3.61 9.17 5.52
C LEU A 42 -4.61 8.02 5.44
N HIS A 43 -4.86 7.58 4.21
CA HIS A 43 -5.76 6.47 3.89
C HIS A 43 -7.20 6.77 4.35
N VAL A 44 -7.89 7.61 3.60
CA VAL A 44 -9.25 8.06 3.92
C VAL A 44 -10.11 8.00 2.67
N HIS A 45 -11.26 7.34 2.78
CA HIS A 45 -12.19 7.16 1.67
C HIS A 45 -13.32 8.18 1.73
N THR A 46 -13.66 8.75 0.59
CA THR A 46 -14.74 9.74 0.41
C THR A 46 -15.94 9.09 -0.27
N ASN A 47 -17.02 9.84 -0.45
CA ASN A 47 -18.19 9.41 -1.22
C ASN A 47 -17.95 9.30 -2.74
N ARG A 48 -16.70 9.45 -3.20
CA ARG A 48 -16.29 9.18 -4.59
C ARG A 48 -16.04 7.69 -4.84
N SER A 49 -15.66 6.92 -3.82
CA SER A 49 -15.68 5.46 -3.83
C SER A 49 -16.78 4.92 -2.91
N ASP A 50 -16.41 4.56 -1.69
CA ASP A 50 -17.20 3.76 -0.75
C ASP A 50 -17.20 4.32 0.67
N GLY A 51 -16.60 5.51 0.86
CA GLY A 51 -16.86 6.36 2.01
C GLY A 51 -18.26 6.99 1.97
N LEU A 52 -18.72 7.52 3.11
CA LEU A 52 -20.07 8.11 3.19
C LEU A 52 -20.13 9.62 2.99
N SER A 53 -19.02 10.34 3.18
CA SER A 53 -19.02 11.81 3.23
C SER A 53 -18.20 12.45 2.12
N SER A 54 -18.56 13.68 1.78
CA SER A 54 -17.80 14.49 0.83
C SER A 54 -16.42 14.88 1.39
N PRO A 55 -15.46 15.23 0.51
CA PRO A 55 -14.16 15.76 0.94
C PRO A 55 -14.26 16.95 1.93
N ASP A 56 -15.25 17.83 1.78
CA ASP A 56 -15.44 19.00 2.65
C ASP A 56 -15.90 18.61 4.06
N GLU A 57 -16.83 17.67 4.17
CA GLU A 57 -17.31 17.16 5.46
C GLU A 57 -16.21 16.40 6.21
N ILE A 58 -15.41 15.61 5.47
CA ILE A 58 -14.27 14.88 6.02
C ILE A 58 -13.19 15.86 6.50
N ALA A 59 -12.86 16.88 5.70
CA ALA A 59 -11.91 17.91 6.12
C ALA A 59 -12.38 18.68 7.36
N ALA A 60 -13.69 18.98 7.46
CA ALA A 60 -14.25 19.59 8.67
C ALA A 60 -14.15 18.65 9.89
N ALA A 61 -14.33 17.34 9.71
CA ALA A 61 -14.09 16.34 10.77
C ALA A 61 -12.62 16.29 11.19
N ALA A 62 -11.69 16.34 10.24
CA ALA A 62 -10.26 16.41 10.50
C ALA A 62 -9.89 17.69 11.28
N ALA A 63 -10.46 18.84 10.91
CA ALA A 63 -10.27 20.10 11.62
C ALA A 63 -10.72 20.02 13.09
N ARG A 64 -11.90 19.43 13.35
CA ARG A 64 -12.41 19.23 14.72
C ARG A 64 -11.59 18.21 15.53
N ALA A 65 -10.91 17.28 14.85
CA ALA A 65 -9.94 16.38 15.46
C ALA A 65 -8.56 17.04 15.70
N GLY A 66 -8.33 18.25 15.20
CA GLY A 66 -7.07 18.98 15.37
C GLY A 66 -6.02 18.71 14.30
N LEU A 67 -6.36 17.94 13.26
CA LEU A 67 -5.47 17.61 12.16
C LEU A 67 -5.24 18.82 11.24
N LYS A 68 -4.06 18.87 10.61
CA LYS A 68 -3.62 19.94 9.70
C LYS A 68 -3.58 19.51 8.24
N PHE A 69 -3.55 18.21 7.98
CA PHE A 69 -3.72 17.67 6.64
C PHE A 69 -4.47 16.34 6.62
N VAL A 70 -5.04 16.01 5.46
CA VAL A 70 -5.70 14.72 5.18
C VAL A 70 -5.34 14.26 3.77
N VAL A 71 -5.07 12.97 3.60
CA VAL A 71 -4.84 12.35 2.29
C VAL A 71 -6.01 11.42 1.96
N PHE A 72 -6.81 11.82 0.97
CA PHE A 72 -7.88 10.99 0.43
C PHE A 72 -7.29 9.92 -0.49
N THR A 73 -7.83 8.71 -0.44
CA THR A 73 -7.32 7.55 -1.19
C THR A 73 -8.47 6.68 -1.69
N ASP A 74 -9.47 7.30 -2.34
CA ASP A 74 -10.61 6.58 -2.88
C ASP A 74 -10.17 5.41 -3.78
N HIS A 75 -10.93 4.31 -3.75
CA HIS A 75 -10.68 3.17 -4.63
C HIS A 75 -10.71 3.55 -6.11
N GLY A 76 -9.72 3.08 -6.87
CA GLY A 76 -9.67 3.33 -8.30
C GLY A 76 -8.48 2.70 -9.02
N ASN A 77 -8.36 3.02 -10.30
CA ASN A 77 -7.31 2.51 -11.21
C ASN A 77 -6.33 3.61 -11.64
N ALA A 78 -6.26 4.70 -10.89
CA ALA A 78 -5.43 5.88 -11.11
C ALA A 78 -5.65 6.69 -12.42
N THR A 79 -6.65 6.36 -13.24
CA THR A 79 -6.90 7.12 -14.49
C THR A 79 -7.66 8.43 -14.30
N ARG A 80 -8.32 8.60 -13.15
CA ARG A 80 -8.96 9.87 -12.77
C ARG A 80 -7.87 10.90 -12.50
N ARG A 81 -8.04 12.12 -13.03
CA ARG A 81 -7.19 13.26 -12.67
C ARG A 81 -7.33 13.57 -11.18
N PRO A 82 -6.24 13.54 -10.39
CA PRO A 82 -6.29 13.97 -9.00
C PRO A 82 -6.67 15.45 -8.90
N ASP A 83 -7.46 15.79 -7.89
CA ASP A 83 -7.71 17.18 -7.53
C ASP A 83 -6.40 17.82 -7.06
N PRO A 84 -6.15 19.09 -7.42
CA PRO A 84 -4.99 19.80 -6.90
C PRO A 84 -5.12 19.95 -5.36
N PRO A 85 -3.98 20.00 -4.64
CA PRO A 85 -4.00 20.26 -3.20
C PRO A 85 -4.73 21.55 -2.87
N GLN A 86 -5.54 21.52 -1.82
CA GLN A 86 -6.38 22.66 -1.44
C GLN A 86 -6.66 22.65 0.06
N TYR A 87 -6.84 23.83 0.64
CA TYR A 87 -7.32 23.96 2.02
C TYR A 87 -8.84 23.82 2.05
N ARG A 88 -9.35 22.85 2.82
CA ARG A 88 -10.77 22.69 3.14
C ARG A 88 -10.94 22.76 4.65
N ALA A 89 -11.80 23.65 5.14
CA ALA A 89 -11.98 23.88 6.58
C ALA A 89 -10.65 24.11 7.36
N GLY A 90 -9.66 24.74 6.75
CA GLY A 90 -8.33 24.99 7.34
C GLY A 90 -7.39 23.77 7.37
N VAL A 91 -7.76 22.66 6.72
CA VAL A 91 -6.97 21.43 6.59
C VAL A 91 -6.44 21.32 5.16
N LEU A 92 -5.15 21.03 5.01
CA LEU A 92 -4.54 20.80 3.70
C LEU A 92 -4.96 19.41 3.17
N CYS A 93 -5.70 19.37 2.08
CA CYS A 93 -6.21 18.13 1.50
C CYS A 93 -5.38 17.69 0.30
N PHE A 94 -5.01 16.42 0.27
CA PHE A 94 -4.35 15.75 -0.85
C PHE A 94 -5.29 14.69 -1.46
N ASP A 95 -5.12 14.44 -2.75
CA ASP A 95 -5.89 13.44 -3.50
C ASP A 95 -4.96 12.36 -4.04
N GLY A 96 -5.17 11.13 -3.59
CA GLY A 96 -4.48 9.92 -4.02
C GLY A 96 -5.47 8.83 -4.41
N VAL A 97 -5.00 7.60 -4.55
CA VAL A 97 -5.82 6.45 -4.97
C VAL A 97 -5.39 5.18 -4.25
N GLU A 98 -6.35 4.36 -3.83
CA GLU A 98 -6.10 2.98 -3.42
C GLU A 98 -6.41 2.02 -4.57
N ILE A 99 -5.38 1.30 -5.03
CA ILE A 99 -5.43 0.39 -6.17
C ILE A 99 -5.51 -1.05 -5.66
N SER A 100 -6.50 -1.82 -6.11
CA SER A 100 -6.59 -3.25 -5.85
C SER A 100 -5.68 -4.02 -6.81
N THR A 101 -4.75 -4.79 -6.27
CA THR A 101 -3.83 -5.66 -7.01
C THR A 101 -4.13 -7.13 -6.74
N SER A 102 -3.48 -8.05 -7.47
CA SER A 102 -3.59 -9.49 -7.21
C SER A 102 -2.97 -9.93 -5.87
N ALA A 103 -2.15 -9.07 -5.26
CA ALA A 103 -1.45 -9.34 -4.01
C ALA A 103 -1.79 -8.31 -2.90
N GLY A 104 -3.00 -7.75 -2.92
CA GLY A 104 -3.51 -6.83 -1.89
C GLY A 104 -3.69 -5.40 -2.39
N HIS A 105 -3.98 -4.47 -1.49
CA HIS A 105 -4.17 -3.06 -1.84
C HIS A 105 -2.87 -2.25 -1.77
N TYR A 106 -2.80 -1.25 -2.66
CA TYR A 106 -1.66 -0.37 -2.81
C TYR A 106 -2.13 1.08 -2.91
N VAL A 107 -1.72 1.92 -1.97
CA VAL A 107 -2.02 3.35 -1.99
C VAL A 107 -0.96 4.07 -2.81
N ALA A 108 -1.37 4.89 -3.78
CA ALA A 108 -0.49 5.76 -4.56
C ALA A 108 -0.85 7.23 -4.31
N ILE A 109 0.15 8.02 -3.93
CA ILE A 109 0.03 9.47 -3.69
C ILE A 109 1.08 10.24 -4.49
N ASP A 110 0.87 11.55 -4.64
CA ASP A 110 1.81 12.45 -5.34
C ASP A 110 2.19 11.96 -6.75
N MET A 111 1.14 11.57 -7.49
CA MET A 111 1.24 10.95 -8.80
C MET A 111 0.24 11.64 -9.74
N PRO A 112 0.58 11.90 -11.03
CA PRO A 112 -0.39 12.34 -12.01
C PRO A 112 -1.39 11.23 -12.35
N ALA A 113 -2.42 11.55 -13.15
CA ALA A 113 -3.29 10.52 -13.71
C ALA A 113 -2.48 9.52 -14.55
N SER A 114 -2.76 8.23 -14.36
CA SER A 114 -2.23 7.18 -15.22
C SER A 114 -2.88 7.23 -16.61
N PRO A 115 -2.10 7.08 -17.70
CA PRO A 115 -2.65 7.05 -19.06
C PRO A 115 -3.55 5.83 -19.31
N TYR A 116 -3.41 4.77 -18.51
CA TYR A 116 -4.21 3.54 -18.59
C TYR A 116 -4.55 2.99 -17.19
N PRO A 117 -5.56 2.10 -17.06
CA PRO A 117 -5.93 1.51 -15.78
C PRO A 117 -4.78 0.75 -15.12
N LEU A 118 -4.41 1.15 -13.89
CA LEU A 118 -3.51 0.40 -13.04
C LEU A 118 -4.30 -0.69 -12.32
N ALA A 119 -3.97 -1.94 -12.60
CA ALA A 119 -4.59 -3.14 -12.03
C ALA A 119 -3.74 -4.37 -12.35
N GLY A 120 -4.04 -5.49 -11.69
CA GLY A 120 -3.38 -6.76 -11.94
C GLY A 120 -2.26 -7.05 -10.96
N GLU A 121 -1.15 -7.52 -11.49
CA GLU A 121 -0.04 -8.01 -10.69
C GLU A 121 0.62 -6.87 -9.89
N ALA A 122 0.98 -7.14 -8.63
CA ALA A 122 1.39 -6.09 -7.71
C ALA A 122 2.75 -5.46 -8.06
N ARG A 123 3.73 -6.23 -8.56
CA ARG A 123 5.02 -5.68 -9.02
C ARG A 123 4.82 -4.72 -10.19
N ASP A 124 3.88 -5.02 -11.08
CA ASP A 124 3.53 -4.19 -12.24
C ASP A 124 2.89 -2.86 -11.81
N VAL A 125 1.96 -2.90 -10.86
CA VAL A 125 1.36 -1.66 -10.31
C VAL A 125 2.41 -0.81 -9.59
N VAL A 126 3.30 -1.42 -8.80
CA VAL A 126 4.40 -0.71 -8.12
C VAL A 126 5.36 -0.07 -9.12
N GLU A 127 5.73 -0.80 -10.18
CA GLU A 127 6.54 -0.28 -11.29
C GLU A 127 5.89 0.95 -11.94
N ASP A 128 4.59 0.89 -12.21
CA ASP A 128 3.86 1.99 -12.85
C ASP A 128 3.76 3.23 -11.97
N VAL A 129 3.43 3.06 -10.68
CA VAL A 129 3.38 4.16 -9.72
C VAL A 129 4.75 4.84 -9.66
N ARG A 130 5.83 4.05 -9.58
CA ARG A 130 7.19 4.59 -9.58
C ARG A 130 7.54 5.31 -10.89
N ARG A 131 7.20 4.73 -12.05
CA ARG A 131 7.46 5.32 -13.37
C ARG A 131 6.72 6.66 -13.56
N LEU A 132 5.53 6.78 -12.98
CA LEU A 132 4.74 8.02 -12.96
C LEU A 132 5.23 9.03 -11.90
N GLY A 133 6.28 8.69 -11.14
CA GLY A 133 6.86 9.56 -10.11
C GLY A 133 6.08 9.55 -8.79
N GLY A 134 5.11 8.64 -8.60
CA GLY A 134 4.31 8.52 -7.38
C GLY A 134 5.10 8.06 -6.16
N PHE A 135 4.44 8.06 -5.01
CA PHE A 135 4.88 7.42 -3.78
C PHE A 135 3.88 6.34 -3.42
N GLY A 136 4.34 5.09 -3.35
CA GLY A 136 3.44 3.96 -3.22
C GLY A 136 3.62 3.18 -1.92
N ILE A 137 2.50 2.90 -1.25
CA ILE A 137 2.40 2.39 0.11
C ILE A 137 1.65 1.06 0.10
N ALA A 138 2.25 0.01 0.69
CA ALA A 138 1.54 -1.23 0.98
C ALA A 138 0.48 -0.98 2.06
N ALA A 139 -0.79 -1.08 1.68
CA ALA A 139 -1.93 -0.82 2.56
C ALA A 139 -2.29 -2.05 3.39
N HIS A 140 -2.71 -1.84 4.64
CA HIS A 140 -3.19 -2.83 5.61
C HIS A 140 -2.62 -4.27 5.41
N PRO A 141 -1.29 -4.44 5.46
CA PRO A 141 -0.61 -5.73 5.22
C PRO A 141 -0.94 -6.82 6.26
N ASP A 142 -1.60 -6.45 7.36
CA ASP A 142 -2.09 -7.34 8.40
C ASP A 142 -3.60 -7.67 8.29
N SER A 143 -4.26 -7.23 7.22
CA SER A 143 -5.67 -7.52 6.99
C SER A 143 -5.92 -9.04 7.01
N PRO A 144 -6.96 -9.51 7.74
CA PRO A 144 -7.33 -10.93 7.71
C PRO A 144 -7.98 -11.34 6.37
N LYS A 145 -8.39 -10.37 5.55
CA LYS A 145 -8.94 -10.62 4.21
C LYS A 145 -7.83 -10.69 3.17
N LEU A 146 -7.71 -11.84 2.51
CA LEU A 146 -6.61 -12.13 1.58
C LEU A 146 -6.57 -11.18 0.37
N GLU A 147 -7.74 -10.72 -0.08
CA GLU A 147 -7.91 -9.77 -1.18
C GLU A 147 -7.43 -8.36 -0.85
N LEU A 148 -7.49 -7.97 0.43
CA LEU A 148 -7.02 -6.66 0.92
C LEU A 148 -5.53 -6.72 1.30
N LYS A 149 -5.14 -7.83 1.93
CA LYS A 149 -3.83 -8.04 2.53
C LYS A 149 -2.70 -7.95 1.51
N TRP A 150 -1.81 -6.96 1.68
CA TRP A 150 -0.56 -6.89 0.92
C TRP A 150 0.33 -8.13 1.14
N ARG A 151 0.80 -8.73 0.04
CA ARG A 151 1.60 -9.97 0.04
C ARG A 151 2.85 -9.90 -0.82
N GLU A 152 2.99 -8.90 -1.70
CA GLU A 152 4.12 -8.82 -2.63
C GLU A 152 5.30 -8.05 -2.03
N TRP A 153 6.08 -8.74 -1.19
CA TRP A 153 7.19 -8.13 -0.47
C TRP A 153 8.47 -7.99 -1.30
N THR A 154 8.53 -8.55 -2.51
CA THR A 154 9.69 -8.36 -3.40
C THR A 154 9.62 -7.05 -4.18
N ALA A 155 8.42 -6.47 -4.31
CA ALA A 155 8.24 -5.20 -5.00
C ALA A 155 8.92 -4.02 -4.28
N PRO A 156 9.45 -3.04 -5.02
CA PRO A 156 10.13 -1.88 -4.45
C PRO A 156 9.16 -0.82 -3.91
N ILE A 157 8.28 -1.18 -2.97
CA ILE A 157 7.33 -0.27 -2.29
C ILE A 157 8.03 0.85 -1.50
N ASP A 158 7.51 2.08 -1.50
CA ASP A 158 8.16 3.21 -0.81
C ASP A 158 7.77 3.29 0.67
N GLY A 159 6.56 2.85 1.03
CA GLY A 159 6.06 2.85 2.40
C GLY A 159 5.21 1.64 2.77
N ILE A 160 4.98 1.47 4.07
CA ILE A 160 4.12 0.42 4.65
C ILE A 160 3.22 1.03 5.70
N GLU A 161 1.94 0.72 5.63
CA GLU A 161 0.96 1.02 6.67
C GLU A 161 1.08 0.00 7.81
N LEU A 162 1.81 0.34 8.88
CA LEU A 162 2.05 -0.58 10.01
C LEU A 162 0.93 -0.55 11.06
N LEU A 163 0.05 0.44 10.99
CA LEU A 163 -1.07 0.58 11.91
C LEU A 163 -2.31 1.01 11.12
N ASN A 164 -3.36 0.20 11.23
CA ASN A 164 -4.65 0.45 10.62
C ASN A 164 -5.78 0.02 11.59
N PRO A 165 -6.58 0.95 12.13
CA PRO A 165 -7.67 0.64 13.06
C PRO A 165 -8.79 -0.23 12.47
N ASP A 166 -9.09 -0.13 11.18
CA ASP A 166 -10.08 -1.00 10.51
C ASP A 166 -9.60 -2.46 10.49
N THR A 167 -8.33 -2.67 10.16
CA THR A 167 -7.67 -3.98 10.24
C THR A 167 -7.71 -4.55 11.65
N ALA A 168 -7.42 -3.73 12.66
CA ALA A 168 -7.45 -4.15 14.06
C ALA A 168 -8.83 -4.67 14.47
N TRP A 169 -9.91 -3.97 14.11
CA TRP A 169 -11.28 -4.45 14.31
C TRP A 169 -11.55 -5.76 13.57
N ARG A 170 -11.16 -5.89 12.29
CA ARG A 170 -11.39 -7.10 11.50
C ARG A 170 -10.70 -8.33 12.08
N GLN A 171 -9.50 -8.18 12.64
CA GLN A 171 -8.80 -9.26 13.33
C GLN A 171 -9.61 -9.78 14.54
N TRP A 172 -10.20 -8.89 15.34
CA TRP A 172 -11.11 -9.30 16.42
C TRP A 172 -12.35 -10.05 15.90
N VAL A 173 -12.91 -9.62 14.77
CA VAL A 173 -14.06 -10.29 14.12
C VAL A 173 -13.69 -11.70 13.64
N GLU A 174 -12.50 -11.89 13.07
CA GLU A 174 -11.98 -13.21 12.69
C GLU A 174 -11.78 -14.10 13.93
N GLN A 175 -11.14 -13.58 14.97
CA GLN A 175 -10.94 -14.26 16.25
C GLN A 175 -12.27 -14.65 16.93
N ALA A 176 -13.34 -13.87 16.74
CA ALA A 176 -14.68 -14.19 17.22
C ALA A 176 -15.33 -15.38 16.48
N GLY A 177 -14.80 -15.78 15.33
CA GLY A 177 -15.15 -17.00 14.59
C GLY A 177 -14.33 -18.22 15.02
N ALA A 178 -13.05 -18.03 15.36
CA ALA A 178 -12.11 -19.10 15.65
C ALA A 178 -12.38 -19.82 17.00
N PRO A 179 -12.40 -21.17 17.06
CA PRO A 179 -12.77 -21.93 18.27
C PRO A 179 -12.00 -21.55 19.55
N GLY A 180 -10.69 -21.27 19.45
CA GLY A 180 -9.82 -21.00 20.61
C GLY A 180 -9.96 -19.59 21.21
N THR A 181 -10.41 -18.60 20.43
CA THR A 181 -10.48 -17.18 20.84
C THR A 181 -11.91 -16.64 20.88
N ARG A 182 -12.89 -17.43 20.41
CA ARG A 182 -14.29 -17.04 20.17
C ARG A 182 -14.90 -16.22 21.29
N TRP A 183 -14.91 -16.74 22.52
CA TRP A 183 -15.65 -16.11 23.62
C TRP A 183 -14.97 -14.83 24.11
N ALA A 184 -13.64 -14.81 24.20
CA ALA A 184 -12.88 -13.63 24.59
C ALA A 184 -13.08 -12.48 23.57
N ALA A 185 -12.98 -12.80 22.27
CA ALA A 185 -13.16 -11.83 21.20
C ALA A 185 -14.62 -11.33 21.12
N ARG A 186 -15.61 -12.21 21.21
CA ARG A 186 -17.03 -11.80 21.24
C ARG A 186 -17.34 -10.89 22.44
N ARG A 187 -16.80 -11.20 23.62
CA ARG A 187 -16.94 -10.34 24.80
C ARG A 187 -16.30 -8.97 24.56
N LYS A 188 -15.07 -8.92 24.05
CA LYS A 188 -14.37 -7.66 23.75
C LYS A 188 -15.14 -6.80 22.74
N LEU A 189 -15.63 -7.39 21.66
CA LEU A 189 -16.43 -6.71 20.64
C LEU A 189 -17.78 -6.22 21.18
N ALA A 190 -18.47 -7.03 21.99
CA ALA A 190 -19.74 -6.63 22.60
C ALA A 190 -19.56 -5.45 23.56
N LEU A 191 -18.50 -5.46 24.38
CA LEU A 191 -18.15 -4.34 25.25
C LEU A 191 -17.77 -3.10 24.44
N ALA A 192 -16.99 -3.26 23.37
CA ALA A 192 -16.65 -2.16 22.47
C ALA A 192 -17.88 -1.46 21.89
N VAL A 193 -18.92 -2.20 21.49
CA VAL A 193 -20.18 -1.62 21.00
C VAL A 193 -20.86 -0.76 22.09
N VAL A 194 -20.89 -1.22 23.34
CA VAL A 194 -21.47 -0.47 24.46
C VAL A 194 -20.65 0.77 24.79
N ASP A 195 -19.33 0.60 24.94
CA ASP A 195 -18.42 1.64 25.40
C ASP A 195 -18.17 2.73 24.34
N TYR A 196 -18.37 2.42 23.05
CA TYR A 196 -18.17 3.36 21.94
C TYR A 196 -19.00 4.64 22.11
N GLY A 197 -20.24 4.52 22.61
CA GLY A 197 -21.11 5.69 22.84
C GLY A 197 -20.57 6.69 23.85
N PHE A 198 -19.57 6.29 24.65
CA PHE A 198 -18.99 7.11 25.72
C PHE A 198 -17.53 7.50 25.48
N ARG A 199 -16.74 6.62 24.85
CA ARG A 199 -15.29 6.81 24.60
C ARG A 199 -14.89 6.24 23.23
N PRO A 200 -15.40 6.80 22.11
CA PRO A 200 -15.31 6.14 20.81
C PRO A 200 -13.85 5.97 20.33
N ALA A 201 -13.01 6.99 20.48
CA ALA A 201 -11.61 6.94 20.05
C ALA A 201 -10.80 5.96 20.90
N GLU A 202 -10.96 5.98 22.22
CA GLU A 202 -10.27 5.08 23.14
C GLU A 202 -10.74 3.62 22.99
N VAL A 203 -12.01 3.40 22.69
CA VAL A 203 -12.53 2.07 22.32
C VAL A 203 -11.88 1.55 21.06
N MET A 204 -11.82 2.35 19.99
CA MET A 204 -11.16 1.96 18.74
C MET A 204 -9.66 1.68 18.95
N ALA A 205 -8.96 2.54 19.69
CA ALA A 205 -7.55 2.31 20.02
C ALA A 205 -7.34 1.02 20.85
N SER A 206 -8.26 0.69 21.75
CA SER A 206 -8.19 -0.53 22.56
C SER A 206 -8.34 -1.84 21.78
N LEU A 207 -8.67 -1.75 20.49
CA LEU A 207 -8.74 -2.90 19.58
C LEU A 207 -7.44 -3.11 18.82
N ILE A 208 -6.53 -2.12 18.80
CA ILE A 208 -5.22 -2.22 18.14
C ILE A 208 -4.43 -3.37 18.76
N GLN A 209 -3.89 -4.22 17.90
CA GLN A 209 -3.06 -5.37 18.27
C GLN A 209 -1.64 -5.19 17.67
N PRO A 210 -0.61 -5.80 18.26
CA PRO A 210 0.74 -5.80 17.68
C PRO A 210 0.74 -6.34 16.25
N THR A 211 1.42 -5.64 15.35
CA THR A 211 1.55 -6.01 13.93
C THR A 211 2.55 -7.14 13.70
N GLY A 212 2.19 -8.13 12.87
CA GLY A 212 3.11 -9.17 12.42
C GLY A 212 4.05 -8.71 11.29
N VAL A 213 3.76 -7.56 10.69
CA VAL A 213 4.44 -7.02 9.50
C VAL A 213 5.79 -6.39 9.83
N LEU A 214 6.10 -6.18 11.12
CA LEU A 214 7.39 -5.68 11.58
C LEU A 214 8.58 -6.46 11.00
N TYR A 215 8.50 -7.79 10.89
CA TYR A 215 9.57 -8.60 10.31
C TYR A 215 9.74 -8.40 8.79
N ASN A 216 8.65 -8.19 8.06
CA ASN A 216 8.71 -7.90 6.62
C ASN A 216 9.33 -6.52 6.39
N TRP A 217 8.89 -5.51 7.15
CA TRP A 217 9.49 -4.18 7.12
C TRP A 217 10.97 -4.22 7.50
N GLU A 218 11.35 -4.96 8.54
CA GLU A 218 12.73 -5.07 9.00
C GLU A 218 13.63 -5.64 7.89
N ALA A 219 13.20 -6.73 7.25
CA ALA A 219 13.92 -7.34 6.14
C ALA A 219 14.10 -6.38 4.95
N LEU A 220 13.08 -5.57 4.65
CA LEU A 220 13.15 -4.54 3.61
C LEU A 220 14.05 -3.37 4.01
N SER A 221 13.94 -2.89 5.24
CA SER A 221 14.67 -1.74 5.78
C SER A 221 16.19 -1.95 5.76
N ARG A 222 16.65 -3.20 5.86
CA ARG A 222 18.07 -3.56 5.70
C ARG A 222 18.59 -3.29 4.28
N ARG A 223 17.72 -3.31 3.27
CA ARG A 223 18.08 -3.22 1.85
C ARG A 223 17.69 -1.90 1.19
N ARG A 224 16.82 -1.10 1.78
CA ARG A 224 16.39 0.18 1.23
C ARG A 224 15.64 1.00 2.29
N ARG A 225 15.42 2.27 1.99
CA ARG A 225 14.49 3.09 2.78
C ARG A 225 13.06 2.63 2.52
N VAL A 226 12.29 2.47 3.59
CA VAL A 226 10.87 2.12 3.56
C VAL A 226 10.20 2.87 4.72
N VAL A 227 9.37 3.84 4.38
CA VAL A 227 8.68 4.70 5.34
C VAL A 227 7.61 3.91 6.07
N THR A 228 7.56 4.03 7.39
CA THR A 228 6.48 3.47 8.21
C THR A 228 5.39 4.50 8.43
N LEU A 229 4.14 4.15 8.11
CA LEU A 229 2.99 5.06 8.22
C LEU A 229 1.87 4.40 9.03
N ALA A 230 0.89 5.20 9.43
CA ALA A 230 -0.41 4.75 9.88
C ALA A 230 -1.51 5.33 8.97
N GLY A 231 -2.51 4.51 8.69
CA GLY A 231 -3.67 4.89 7.90
C GLY A 231 -4.95 4.68 8.69
N ALA A 232 -5.95 5.53 8.45
CA ALA A 232 -7.24 5.39 9.11
C ALA A 232 -8.12 4.31 8.47
N ASP A 233 -8.00 4.15 7.14
CA ASP A 233 -8.88 3.36 6.29
C ASP A 233 -10.36 3.67 6.58
N ALA A 234 -10.63 4.97 6.72
CA ALA A 234 -11.89 5.48 7.22
C ALA A 234 -12.92 5.58 6.10
N HIS A 235 -13.97 4.79 6.21
CA HIS A 235 -15.12 4.79 5.29
C HIS A 235 -16.39 5.41 5.91
N ALA A 236 -16.37 5.61 7.23
CA ALA A 236 -17.56 5.85 8.05
C ALA A 236 -18.70 4.85 7.83
N LYS A 237 -18.35 3.59 7.51
CA LYS A 237 -19.29 2.61 6.97
C LYS A 237 -19.10 1.25 7.64
N LEU A 238 -20.17 0.73 8.24
CA LEU A 238 -20.28 -0.68 8.62
C LEU A 238 -21.35 -1.33 7.75
N ALA A 239 -20.95 -2.22 6.85
CA ALA A 239 -21.85 -2.93 5.95
C ALA A 239 -21.90 -4.45 6.27
N PRO A 240 -23.02 -5.15 5.97
CA PRO A 240 -23.09 -6.61 6.06
C PRO A 240 -22.03 -7.30 5.17
N ARG A 241 -21.62 -8.51 5.54
CA ARG A 241 -20.51 -9.29 4.92
C ARG A 241 -20.60 -9.46 3.39
N SER A 242 -21.75 -9.25 2.76
CA SER A 242 -22.03 -9.50 1.35
C SER A 242 -22.24 -8.23 0.51
N ALA A 243 -21.93 -7.05 1.03
CA ALA A 243 -22.02 -5.82 0.23
C ALA A 243 -20.75 -5.65 -0.61
N ASP A 244 -20.92 -5.50 -1.93
CA ASP A 244 -19.84 -5.12 -2.84
C ASP A 244 -19.25 -3.75 -2.44
N PRO A 245 -17.96 -3.48 -2.72
CA PRO A 245 -17.39 -2.14 -2.59
C PRO A 245 -18.27 -1.15 -3.37
N GLY A 246 -18.86 -0.18 -2.67
CA GLY A 246 -19.78 0.82 -3.24
C GLY A 246 -21.28 0.63 -2.96
N ASP A 247 -21.77 -0.53 -2.47
CA ASP A 247 -23.18 -0.62 -2.04
C ASP A 247 -23.34 -0.07 -0.62
N SER A 248 -23.89 1.14 -0.50
CA SER A 248 -24.09 1.86 0.77
C SER A 248 -25.56 1.87 1.23
N ARG A 249 -26.48 1.16 0.56
CA ARG A 249 -27.92 1.25 0.87
C ARG A 249 -28.30 0.74 2.26
N LEU A 250 -27.54 -0.21 2.81
CA LEU A 250 -27.77 -0.83 4.12
C LEU A 250 -26.62 -0.57 5.11
N ALA A 251 -25.76 0.41 4.81
CA ALA A 251 -24.62 0.74 5.65
C ALA A 251 -25.03 1.58 6.86
N LEU A 252 -24.51 1.22 8.02
CA LEU A 252 -24.57 2.07 9.21
C LEU A 252 -23.43 3.09 9.14
N PRO A 253 -23.69 4.39 9.41
CA PRO A 253 -22.67 5.44 9.39
C PRO A 253 -21.77 5.37 10.64
N PHE A 254 -20.99 4.29 10.73
CA PHE A 254 -20.26 3.89 11.91
C PHE A 254 -18.99 3.10 11.53
N PRO A 255 -17.82 3.35 12.15
CA PRO A 255 -17.52 4.48 13.05
C PRO A 255 -17.37 5.79 12.26
N GLY A 256 -17.85 6.92 12.78
CA GLY A 256 -17.77 8.20 12.06
C GLY A 256 -16.33 8.72 11.87
N TYR A 257 -16.11 9.57 10.86
CA TYR A 257 -14.77 10.12 10.53
C TYR A 257 -14.08 10.81 11.70
N GLU A 258 -14.75 11.72 12.41
CA GLU A 258 -14.12 12.48 13.50
C GLU A 258 -13.64 11.58 14.65
N PRO A 259 -14.43 10.63 15.18
CA PRO A 259 -13.92 9.61 16.09
C PRO A 259 -12.70 8.86 15.56
N SER A 260 -12.69 8.43 14.29
CA SER A 260 -11.56 7.73 13.68
C SER A 260 -10.29 8.60 13.64
N PHE A 261 -10.45 9.89 13.32
CA PHE A 261 -9.36 10.86 13.31
C PHE A 261 -8.85 11.25 14.70
N ARG A 262 -9.57 10.88 15.77
CA ARG A 262 -9.12 11.04 17.15
C ARG A 262 -8.40 9.80 17.70
N VAL A 263 -8.32 8.72 16.93
CA VAL A 263 -7.61 7.48 17.32
C VAL A 263 -6.10 7.68 17.22
N LEU A 264 -5.66 8.20 16.08
CA LEU A 264 -4.25 8.34 15.74
C LEU A 264 -4.01 9.50 14.77
N SER A 265 -2.76 9.92 14.67
CA SER A 265 -2.27 10.86 13.67
C SER A 265 -0.85 10.51 13.21
N VAL A 266 -0.51 11.00 12.03
CA VAL A 266 0.85 10.99 11.47
C VAL A 266 1.40 12.40 11.59
N HIS A 267 2.46 12.57 12.38
CA HIS A 267 3.12 13.83 12.63
C HIS A 267 4.27 14.03 11.65
N VAL A 268 4.14 14.98 10.74
CA VAL A 268 5.12 15.26 9.68
C VAL A 268 5.95 16.48 10.04
N ARG A 269 7.27 16.41 9.88
CA ARG A 269 8.18 17.55 10.00
C ARG A 269 8.48 18.13 8.61
N PRO A 270 7.80 19.20 8.17
CA PRO A 270 8.09 19.82 6.89
C PRO A 270 9.46 20.53 6.90
N ASP A 271 10.08 20.68 5.73
CA ASP A 271 11.37 21.40 5.56
C ASP A 271 11.31 22.89 5.99
N GLY A 272 10.09 23.43 6.13
CA GLY A 272 9.85 24.81 6.51
C GLY A 272 8.41 25.05 6.96
N PRO A 273 8.12 26.23 7.52
CA PRO A 273 6.77 26.57 7.98
C PRO A 273 5.79 26.63 6.81
N LEU A 274 4.56 26.16 7.03
CA LEU A 274 3.48 26.32 6.06
C LEU A 274 2.89 27.72 6.13
N THR A 275 2.44 28.22 4.98
CA THR A 275 1.70 29.49 4.89
C THR A 275 0.29 29.39 5.45
N GLY A 276 -0.31 28.20 5.42
CA GLY A 276 -1.69 27.94 5.87
C GLY A 276 -2.77 28.49 4.91
N THR A 277 -2.37 29.08 3.79
CA THR A 277 -3.28 29.75 2.85
C THR A 277 -2.98 29.42 1.39
N ASN A 278 -1.73 29.05 1.07
CA ASN A 278 -1.31 28.68 -0.28
C ASN A 278 -1.02 27.18 -0.37
N ALA A 279 -2.05 26.39 -0.66
CA ALA A 279 -1.95 24.94 -0.76
C ALA A 279 -0.92 24.48 -1.81
N ALA A 280 -0.74 25.22 -2.92
CA ALA A 280 0.22 24.86 -3.96
C ALA A 280 1.68 25.01 -3.50
N ALA A 281 1.96 25.96 -2.60
CA ALA A 281 3.28 26.13 -1.99
C ALA A 281 3.50 25.18 -0.80
N ASP A 282 2.45 24.93 -0.02
CA ASP A 282 2.52 24.13 1.22
C ASP A 282 2.53 22.62 0.96
N ALA A 283 1.79 22.14 -0.06
CA ALA A 283 1.69 20.72 -0.37
C ALA A 283 3.04 20.04 -0.67
N PRO A 284 3.94 20.62 -1.48
CA PRO A 284 5.26 20.04 -1.69
C PRO A 284 6.11 19.91 -0.41
N LEU A 285 5.97 20.82 0.57
CA LEU A 285 6.69 20.74 1.84
C LEU A 285 6.27 19.51 2.65
N VAL A 286 4.96 19.29 2.77
CA VAL A 286 4.42 18.13 3.48
C VAL A 286 4.74 16.83 2.74
N MET A 287 4.58 16.82 1.41
CA MET A 287 4.78 15.60 0.62
C MET A 287 6.25 15.17 0.57
N ARG A 288 7.20 16.11 0.49
CA ARG A 288 8.63 15.77 0.59
C ARG A 288 8.98 15.16 1.94
N ALA A 289 8.45 15.70 3.04
CA ALA A 289 8.67 15.14 4.37
C ALA A 289 8.05 13.74 4.52
N ILE A 290 6.86 13.50 3.97
CA ILE A 290 6.26 12.15 3.90
C ILE A 290 7.16 11.18 3.13
N ARG A 291 7.60 11.58 1.94
CA ARG A 291 8.48 10.76 1.08
C ARG A 291 9.83 10.47 1.73
N ALA A 292 10.38 11.43 2.47
CA ALA A 292 11.64 11.30 3.19
C ALA A 292 11.52 10.47 4.47
N GLY A 293 10.30 10.24 4.97
CA GLY A 293 10.08 9.58 6.26
C GLY A 293 10.37 10.48 7.46
N HIS A 294 10.34 11.81 7.29
CA HIS A 294 10.50 12.80 8.36
C HIS A 294 9.20 12.91 9.17
N LEU A 295 8.82 11.80 9.82
CA LEU A 295 7.55 11.65 10.52
C LEU A 295 7.57 10.59 11.61
N TYR A 296 6.61 10.69 12.53
CA TYR A 296 6.26 9.64 13.47
C TYR A 296 4.75 9.44 13.55
N THR A 297 4.33 8.27 14.02
CA THR A 297 2.92 7.96 14.28
C THR A 297 2.63 8.12 15.77
N ALA A 298 1.50 8.73 16.11
CA ALA A 298 0.98 8.80 17.48
C ALA A 298 -0.43 8.21 17.56
N VAL A 299 -0.72 7.42 18.60
CA VAL A 299 -2.07 6.95 18.96
C VAL A 299 -2.68 7.96 19.94
N ASP A 300 -3.27 9.03 19.40
CA ASP A 300 -3.84 10.16 20.15
C ASP A 300 -4.92 9.78 21.18
N ALA A 301 -5.60 8.65 20.97
CA ALA A 301 -6.54 8.10 21.93
C ALA A 301 -5.88 7.57 23.22
N VAL A 302 -4.55 7.47 23.27
CA VAL A 302 -3.80 7.14 24.49
C VAL A 302 -3.36 8.41 25.21
N ALA A 303 -2.67 9.32 24.50
CA ALA A 303 -2.29 10.64 25.02
C ALA A 303 -2.09 11.63 23.85
N THR A 304 -2.46 12.90 24.04
CA THR A 304 -2.42 13.91 22.97
C THR A 304 -2.38 15.35 23.53
N PRO A 305 -1.74 16.32 22.86
CA PRO A 305 -0.93 16.17 21.65
C PRO A 305 0.42 15.53 21.94
N ALA A 306 0.85 14.62 21.06
CA ALA A 306 2.18 14.02 21.11
C ALA A 306 3.25 15.02 20.69
N SER A 307 4.41 14.99 21.36
CA SER A 307 5.61 15.67 20.91
C SER A 307 6.82 14.73 20.97
N PHE A 308 7.56 14.63 19.87
CA PHE A 308 8.63 13.67 19.71
C PHE A 308 9.75 14.13 18.76
N GLU A 309 10.98 13.80 19.13
CA GLU A 309 12.16 13.98 18.29
C GLU A 309 13.12 12.81 18.47
N PHE A 310 13.56 12.23 17.35
CA PHE A 310 14.60 11.22 17.30
C PHE A 310 15.71 11.65 16.35
N THR A 311 16.94 11.69 16.87
CA THR A 311 18.13 12.11 16.12
C THR A 311 19.28 11.14 16.31
N ALA A 312 20.17 11.11 15.33
CA ALA A 312 21.45 10.42 15.40
C ALA A 312 22.55 11.41 15.05
N ALA A 313 23.61 11.42 15.85
CA ALA A 313 24.77 12.27 15.63
C ALA A 313 26.07 11.44 15.60
N ASN A 314 26.99 11.82 14.73
CA ASN A 314 28.39 11.38 14.75
C ASN A 314 29.31 12.59 14.50
N ASP A 315 30.58 12.33 14.22
CA ASP A 315 31.58 13.35 13.89
C ASP A 315 31.29 14.15 12.61
N ARG A 316 30.39 13.67 11.74
CA ARG A 316 30.03 14.30 10.46
C ARG A 316 28.77 15.17 10.53
N GLY A 317 27.98 15.04 11.59
CA GLY A 317 26.78 15.84 11.78
C GLY A 317 25.64 15.07 12.46
N THR A 318 24.47 15.70 12.45
CA THR A 318 23.23 15.19 13.05
C THR A 318 22.20 14.99 11.94
N VAL A 319 21.48 13.87 12.01
CA VAL A 319 20.36 13.55 11.14
C VAL A 319 19.11 13.22 11.96
N HIS A 320 17.94 13.22 11.33
CA HIS A 320 16.66 12.94 11.97
C HIS A 320 16.03 11.65 11.43
N GLU A 321 14.93 11.22 12.04
CA GLU A 321 14.10 10.12 11.52
C GLU A 321 13.81 10.26 10.01
N GLY A 322 14.00 9.18 9.25
CA GLY A 322 13.91 9.13 7.78
C GLY A 322 15.25 9.26 7.04
N ASP A 323 16.27 9.83 7.68
CA ASP A 323 17.57 10.09 7.06
C ASP A 323 18.56 8.91 7.15
N ASP A 324 19.61 8.99 6.32
CA ASP A 324 20.79 8.14 6.43
C ASP A 324 21.93 8.88 7.13
N ILE A 325 22.68 8.17 7.97
CA ILE A 325 23.98 8.59 8.49
C ILE A 325 25.04 7.55 8.13
N THR A 326 26.26 8.02 7.82
CA THR A 326 27.33 7.11 7.39
C THR A 326 27.84 6.26 8.55
N ALA A 327 27.97 4.95 8.31
CA ALA A 327 28.57 4.00 9.23
C ALA A 327 30.09 4.23 9.41
N GLY A 328 30.66 3.70 10.48
CA GLY A 328 32.12 3.65 10.72
C GLY A 328 32.65 4.61 11.79
N ALA A 329 31.79 5.43 12.39
CA ALA A 329 32.11 6.24 13.57
C ALA A 329 31.04 6.00 14.65
N PRO A 330 31.37 6.08 15.96
CA PRO A 330 30.38 5.97 17.02
C PRO A 330 29.21 6.94 16.80
N ILE A 331 28.00 6.45 17.07
CA ILE A 331 26.76 7.20 16.89
C ILE A 331 26.12 7.44 18.25
N THR A 332 25.69 8.67 18.49
CA THR A 332 24.83 9.01 19.63
C THR A 332 23.41 9.18 19.13
N LEU A 333 22.52 8.30 19.58
CA LEU A 333 21.09 8.42 19.40
C LEU A 333 20.53 9.30 20.51
N ARG A 334 19.68 10.27 20.19
CA ARG A 334 18.99 11.13 21.16
C ARG A 334 17.49 11.05 20.94
N VAL A 335 16.77 10.83 22.03
CA VAL A 335 15.30 10.78 22.05
C VAL A 335 14.81 11.88 22.97
N ARG A 336 13.85 12.67 22.49
CA ARG A 336 13.12 13.65 23.30
C ARG A 336 11.62 13.46 23.08
N SER A 337 10.84 13.42 24.15
CA SER A 337 9.38 13.30 24.08
C SER A 337 8.67 13.96 25.25
N ASN A 338 7.38 14.22 25.10
CA ASN A 338 6.50 14.62 26.22
C ASN A 338 5.81 13.40 26.88
N ALA A 339 6.44 12.23 26.88
CA ALA A 339 5.92 11.01 27.49
C ALA A 339 5.61 11.18 28.99
N PRO A 340 4.39 10.86 29.44
CA PRO A 340 4.08 10.86 30.87
C PRO A 340 4.81 9.74 31.64
N PRO A 341 4.91 9.83 32.98
CA PRO A 341 5.62 8.83 33.80
C PRO A 341 5.15 7.38 33.63
N GLY A 342 3.88 7.16 33.26
CA GLY A 342 3.31 5.83 33.00
C GLY A 342 3.63 5.25 31.62
N PHE A 343 4.61 5.80 30.90
CA PHE A 343 5.01 5.38 29.57
C PHE A 343 6.47 4.96 29.60
N THR A 344 6.81 3.96 28.79
CA THR A 344 8.17 3.43 28.65
C THR A 344 8.64 3.63 27.22
N THR A 345 9.83 4.17 27.07
CA THR A 345 10.51 4.36 25.77
C THR A 345 11.57 3.29 25.56
N ASP A 346 11.53 2.66 24.39
CA ASP A 346 12.51 1.67 23.94
C ASP A 346 13.12 2.10 22.60
N VAL A 347 14.44 2.08 22.53
CA VAL A 347 15.23 2.26 21.30
C VAL A 347 15.55 0.90 20.72
N TRP A 348 15.20 0.70 19.46
CA TRP A 348 15.34 -0.56 18.73
C TRP A 348 16.48 -0.49 17.71
N LYS A 349 17.14 -1.62 17.51
CA LYS A 349 18.09 -1.91 16.43
C LYS A 349 17.54 -3.06 15.58
N GLY A 350 16.96 -2.74 14.43
CA GLY A 350 16.19 -3.70 13.62
C GLY A 350 15.01 -4.26 14.43
N ALA A 351 14.99 -5.57 14.66
CA ALA A 351 13.96 -6.25 15.45
C ALA A 351 14.34 -6.47 16.94
N ALA A 352 15.50 -5.99 17.40
CA ALA A 352 15.95 -6.16 18.78
C ALA A 352 15.94 -4.84 19.55
N VAL A 353 15.58 -4.88 20.83
CA VAL A 353 15.72 -3.72 21.73
C VAL A 353 17.20 -3.48 21.98
N LEU A 354 17.69 -2.29 21.63
CA LEU A 354 19.05 -1.84 21.92
C LEU A 354 19.16 -1.31 23.36
N SER A 355 18.20 -0.48 23.75
CA SER A 355 18.14 0.17 25.05
C SER A 355 16.68 0.45 25.39
N GLY A 356 16.21 0.04 26.56
CA GLY A 356 14.80 0.12 26.91
C GLY A 356 14.57 0.41 28.39
N GLY A 357 13.31 0.63 28.76
CA GLY A 357 12.95 1.00 30.13
C GLY A 357 13.16 2.47 30.47
N HIS A 358 13.25 3.36 29.47
CA HIS A 358 13.46 4.79 29.69
C HIS A 358 12.15 5.49 30.03
N HIS A 359 12.20 6.39 31.00
CA HIS A 359 11.06 7.17 31.50
C HIS A 359 11.36 8.67 31.56
N GLU A 360 12.60 9.07 31.27
CA GLU A 360 13.00 10.47 31.19
C GLU A 360 12.41 11.13 29.93
N PRO A 361 12.11 12.44 29.98
CA PRO A 361 11.64 13.18 28.80
C PRO A 361 12.72 13.31 27.73
N GLU A 362 14.00 13.15 28.10
CA GLU A 362 15.13 13.21 27.19
C GLU A 362 16.26 12.31 27.68
N PHE A 363 16.85 11.54 26.77
CA PHE A 363 18.02 10.70 27.05
C PHE A 363 18.84 10.43 25.77
N THR A 364 20.01 9.84 25.93
CA THR A 364 20.89 9.45 24.82
C THR A 364 21.36 8.01 24.94
N VAL A 365 21.62 7.36 23.79
CA VAL A 365 22.11 5.99 23.69
C VAL A 365 23.29 5.96 22.72
N GLY A 366 24.45 5.48 23.18
CA GLY A 366 25.65 5.32 22.35
C GLY A 366 25.65 3.99 21.57
N THR A 367 26.14 4.02 20.33
CA THR A 367 26.34 2.84 19.48
C THR A 367 27.71 2.89 18.79
N THR A 368 28.19 1.73 18.35
CA THR A 368 29.48 1.50 17.69
C THR A 368 29.54 1.98 16.23
N GLY A 369 28.42 2.37 15.63
CA GLY A 369 28.38 2.91 14.26
C GLY A 369 28.35 1.86 13.15
N GLU A 370 28.03 0.60 13.45
CA GLU A 370 27.82 -0.42 12.41
C GLU A 370 26.55 -0.18 11.59
N PRO A 371 26.47 -0.70 10.35
CA PRO A 371 25.25 -0.61 9.56
C PRO A 371 24.05 -1.22 10.29
N ALA A 372 23.01 -0.42 10.48
CA ALA A 372 21.85 -0.75 11.28
C ALA A 372 20.66 0.15 10.95
N VAL A 373 19.48 -0.25 11.40
CA VAL A 373 18.26 0.55 11.32
C VAL A 373 17.79 0.79 12.74
N TYR A 374 17.77 2.04 13.18
CA TYR A 374 17.34 2.39 14.53
C TYR A 374 15.98 3.06 14.51
N TRP A 375 15.10 2.73 15.44
CA TRP A 375 13.78 3.35 15.58
C TRP A 375 13.34 3.32 17.04
N VAL A 376 12.33 4.10 17.39
CA VAL A 376 11.85 4.25 18.77
C VAL A 376 10.39 3.84 18.88
N GLU A 377 10.08 3.15 19.97
CA GLU A 377 8.71 2.86 20.40
C GLU A 377 8.49 3.44 21.80
N ILE A 378 7.36 4.12 22.01
CA ILE A 378 6.91 4.54 23.34
C ILE A 378 5.59 3.84 23.63
N ARG A 379 5.50 3.10 24.74
CA ARG A 379 4.32 2.32 25.13
C ARG A 379 3.74 2.82 26.45
N ALA A 380 2.41 2.84 26.56
CA ALA A 380 1.69 3.19 27.78
C ALA A 380 1.66 2.01 28.78
N THR A 381 2.80 1.72 29.40
CA THR A 381 3.02 0.57 30.29
C THR A 381 2.31 0.68 31.64
N GLY A 382 1.87 1.87 32.03
CA GLY A 382 1.07 2.10 33.24
C GLY A 382 -0.40 1.62 33.15
N GLN A 383 -0.80 1.01 32.03
CA GLN A 383 -2.15 0.48 31.82
C GLN A 383 -2.16 -1.05 31.74
N PRO A 384 -3.27 -1.74 32.10
CA PRO A 384 -3.33 -3.21 32.10
C PRO A 384 -3.01 -3.87 30.76
N ASN A 385 -3.30 -3.19 29.65
CA ASN A 385 -2.95 -3.62 28.30
C ASN A 385 -2.10 -2.51 27.65
N PRO A 386 -0.76 -2.61 27.72
CA PRO A 386 0.11 -1.60 27.15
C PRO A 386 -0.12 -1.44 25.64
N LEU A 387 -0.41 -0.22 25.22
CA LEU A 387 -0.55 0.15 23.82
C LEU A 387 0.67 0.98 23.39
N THR A 388 1.12 0.77 22.16
CA THR A 388 2.06 1.67 21.51
C THR A 388 1.40 3.04 21.38
N TRP A 389 2.04 4.06 21.93
CA TRP A 389 1.62 5.44 21.83
C TRP A 389 2.35 6.14 20.69
N ILE A 390 3.68 6.12 20.67
CA ILE A 390 4.48 6.72 19.59
C ILE A 390 5.34 5.66 18.94
N ARG A 391 5.47 5.76 17.61
CA ARG A 391 6.43 5.01 16.81
C ARG A 391 7.11 5.93 15.81
N SER A 392 8.43 6.02 15.86
CA SER A 392 9.21 6.83 14.92
C SER A 392 9.39 6.15 13.56
N ASN A 393 9.67 6.94 12.50
CA ASN A 393 10.39 6.38 11.36
C ASN A 393 11.82 5.98 11.79
N PRO A 394 12.45 5.06 11.06
CA PRO A 394 13.85 4.71 11.29
C PRO A 394 14.84 5.82 10.93
N ILE A 395 15.98 5.80 11.63
CA ILE A 395 17.25 6.36 11.16
C ILE A 395 18.08 5.22 10.61
N TYR A 396 18.66 5.42 9.43
CA TYR A 396 19.41 4.39 8.72
C TYR A 396 20.92 4.64 8.84
N VAL A 397 21.64 3.70 9.41
CA VAL A 397 23.11 3.72 9.42
C VAL A 397 23.59 2.85 8.27
N ARG A 398 24.21 3.47 7.26
CA ARG A 398 24.58 2.80 6.00
C ARG A 398 26.09 2.80 5.80
N GLY A 399 26.63 1.66 5.38
CA GLY A 399 28.01 1.56 4.91
C GLY A 399 28.19 2.16 3.51
N ALA A 400 29.45 2.24 3.05
CA ALA A 400 29.77 2.67 1.69
C ALA A 400 29.35 1.65 0.62
N GLU A 401 29.18 0.38 1.01
CA GLU A 401 28.73 -0.67 0.12
C GLU A 401 27.29 -0.41 -0.36
N PRO A 402 27.02 -0.52 -1.68
CA PRO A 402 25.67 -0.40 -2.20
C PRO A 402 24.76 -1.43 -1.53
N LEU A 403 23.53 -1.01 -1.24
CA LEU A 403 22.48 -1.91 -0.80
C LEU A 403 22.35 -3.09 -1.80
N ALA A 404 22.21 -4.31 -1.27
CA ALA A 404 22.29 -5.56 -2.04
C ALA A 404 21.65 -5.45 -3.43
N ARG A 405 22.46 -5.61 -4.49
CA ARG A 405 21.96 -5.66 -5.87
C ARG A 405 21.15 -6.94 -6.05
N MET A 406 20.06 -6.84 -6.82
CA MET A 406 19.37 -8.05 -7.27
C MET A 406 20.37 -8.95 -8.01
N PRO A 407 20.32 -10.28 -7.83
CA PRO A 407 21.17 -11.19 -8.58
C PRO A 407 21.02 -10.91 -10.07
N GLN A 408 22.14 -10.63 -10.75
CA GLN A 408 22.11 -10.44 -12.20
C GLN A 408 21.88 -11.80 -12.85
N ARG A 409 20.82 -11.91 -13.66
CA ARG A 409 20.53 -13.11 -14.44
C ARG A 409 21.61 -13.29 -15.52
N PRO A 410 22.04 -14.53 -15.84
CA PRO A 410 23.02 -14.77 -16.91
C PRO A 410 22.59 -14.21 -18.26
N ALA A 411 23.55 -13.82 -19.09
CA ALA A 411 23.27 -13.43 -20.47
C ALA A 411 22.83 -14.66 -21.29
N ALA A 412 21.90 -14.45 -22.21
CA ALA A 412 21.48 -15.49 -23.14
C ALA A 412 22.66 -15.95 -24.02
N THR A 413 22.75 -17.26 -24.21
CA THR A 413 23.74 -17.94 -25.05
C THR A 413 23.11 -18.52 -26.31
N VAL A 414 21.81 -18.82 -26.26
CA VAL A 414 21.01 -19.32 -27.38
C VAL A 414 19.81 -18.41 -27.58
N SER A 415 19.49 -18.10 -28.85
CA SER A 415 18.32 -17.29 -29.22
C SER A 415 17.58 -17.94 -30.40
N LEU A 416 16.30 -18.25 -30.18
CA LEU A 416 15.39 -18.88 -31.14
C LEU A 416 14.32 -17.85 -31.55
N PRO A 417 14.42 -17.23 -32.74
CA PRO A 417 13.50 -16.18 -33.14
C PRO A 417 12.08 -16.72 -33.36
N LEU A 418 11.10 -16.06 -32.74
CA LEU A 418 9.67 -16.23 -33.00
C LEU A 418 9.21 -15.42 -34.22
N PHE A 419 9.88 -14.30 -34.49
CA PHE A 419 9.65 -13.47 -35.66
C PHE A 419 10.95 -13.33 -36.46
N ASP A 420 10.92 -13.80 -37.70
CA ASP A 420 12.07 -13.84 -38.62
C ASP A 420 12.38 -12.47 -39.29
N GLY A 421 11.59 -11.44 -38.97
CA GLY A 421 11.67 -10.11 -39.55
C GLY A 421 11.13 -10.02 -40.98
N LYS A 422 10.40 -11.03 -41.47
CA LYS A 422 9.93 -11.12 -42.87
C LYS A 422 8.53 -11.69 -43.03
N THR A 423 8.13 -12.68 -42.24
CA THR A 423 6.87 -13.42 -42.37
C THR A 423 6.15 -13.50 -41.02
N ASN A 424 4.84 -13.70 -41.06
CA ASN A 424 4.02 -13.98 -39.88
C ASN A 424 3.87 -15.50 -39.65
N ALA A 425 4.78 -16.32 -40.17
CA ALA A 425 4.70 -17.77 -40.02
C ALA A 425 4.70 -18.16 -38.54
N GLY A 426 3.77 -19.02 -38.14
CA GLY A 426 3.56 -19.43 -36.75
C GLY A 426 2.76 -18.42 -35.90
N TRP A 427 2.40 -17.26 -36.44
CA TRP A 427 1.57 -16.27 -35.75
C TRP A 427 0.12 -16.31 -36.21
N ARG A 428 -0.79 -16.10 -35.25
CA ARG A 428 -2.23 -15.93 -35.48
C ARG A 428 -2.84 -14.98 -34.46
N THR A 429 -4.11 -14.66 -34.64
CA THR A 429 -4.83 -13.71 -33.78
C THR A 429 -5.99 -14.39 -33.07
N GLU A 430 -6.26 -13.98 -31.84
CA GLU A 430 -7.43 -14.38 -31.06
C GLU A 430 -8.07 -13.14 -30.44
N HIS A 431 -9.39 -13.14 -30.27
CA HIS A 431 -10.12 -12.07 -29.61
C HIS A 431 -11.48 -12.58 -29.12
N ASP A 432 -12.12 -11.86 -28.19
CA ASP A 432 -13.52 -12.12 -27.87
C ASP A 432 -14.45 -11.75 -29.05
N PRO A 433 -15.70 -12.26 -29.08
CA PRO A 433 -16.62 -12.04 -30.20
C PRO A 433 -16.94 -10.58 -30.54
N THR A 434 -16.65 -9.63 -29.65
CA THR A 434 -17.02 -8.22 -29.77
C THR A 434 -15.83 -7.27 -29.96
N SER A 435 -14.62 -7.73 -29.66
CA SER A 435 -13.38 -6.99 -29.96
C SER A 435 -12.86 -7.31 -31.36
N LEU A 436 -11.88 -6.54 -31.82
CA LEU A 436 -11.25 -6.69 -33.13
C LEU A 436 -9.73 -6.75 -33.00
N VAL A 437 -9.12 -7.57 -33.86
CA VAL A 437 -7.67 -7.66 -34.01
C VAL A 437 -7.31 -7.83 -35.47
N ALA A 438 -6.21 -7.21 -35.87
CA ALA A 438 -5.55 -7.47 -37.15
C ALA A 438 -4.04 -7.57 -36.96
N MET A 439 -3.42 -8.45 -37.73
CA MET A 439 -1.97 -8.64 -37.76
C MET A 439 -1.45 -8.38 -39.18
N GLU A 440 -0.34 -7.66 -39.30
CA GLU A 440 0.30 -7.38 -40.58
C GLU A 440 1.82 -7.30 -40.42
N VAL A 441 2.57 -7.83 -41.39
CA VAL A 441 4.01 -7.61 -41.47
C VAL A 441 4.24 -6.29 -42.21
N THR A 442 4.78 -5.29 -41.52
CA THR A 442 5.01 -3.95 -42.07
C THR A 442 6.49 -3.77 -42.41
N PRO A 443 6.87 -3.57 -43.69
CA PRO A 443 8.27 -3.33 -44.07
C PRO A 443 8.83 -2.06 -43.43
N ILE A 444 10.09 -2.12 -43.01
CA ILE A 444 10.88 -0.98 -42.51
C ILE A 444 12.28 -0.99 -43.15
N VAL A 445 13.04 0.08 -42.96
CA VAL A 445 14.45 0.10 -43.38
C VAL A 445 15.21 -0.99 -42.62
N GLY A 446 15.74 -1.98 -43.34
CA GLY A 446 16.53 -3.07 -42.76
C GLY A 446 15.74 -4.24 -42.18
N GLY A 447 14.43 -4.36 -42.44
CA GLY A 447 13.63 -5.51 -41.98
C GLY A 447 12.12 -5.28 -42.09
N ALA A 448 11.36 -5.89 -41.19
CA ALA A 448 9.93 -5.62 -41.01
C ALA A 448 9.59 -5.62 -39.51
N ASP A 449 8.51 -4.94 -39.14
CA ASP A 449 7.87 -5.05 -37.83
C ASP A 449 6.62 -5.93 -37.97
N LEU A 450 6.33 -6.78 -36.98
CA LEU A 450 5.03 -7.43 -36.84
C LEU A 450 4.07 -6.46 -36.17
N ARG A 451 3.10 -5.94 -36.93
CA ARG A 451 2.14 -4.95 -36.47
C ARG A 451 0.86 -5.62 -36.00
N PHE A 452 0.54 -5.41 -34.73
CA PHE A 452 -0.69 -5.85 -34.06
C PHE A 452 -1.61 -4.64 -33.86
N ARG A 453 -2.75 -4.63 -34.54
CA ARG A 453 -3.82 -3.63 -34.36
C ARG A 453 -4.91 -4.24 -33.50
N TYR A 454 -5.36 -3.53 -32.48
CA TYR A 454 -6.45 -3.98 -31.63
C TYR A 454 -7.54 -2.91 -31.51
N GLY A 455 -8.76 -3.35 -31.23
CA GLY A 455 -9.86 -2.51 -30.74
C GLY A 455 -10.69 -3.31 -29.76
N LEU A 456 -10.72 -2.89 -28.49
CA LEU A 456 -11.53 -3.55 -27.46
C LEU A 456 -12.98 -3.08 -27.57
N ALA A 457 -13.92 -3.99 -27.36
CA ALA A 457 -15.33 -3.63 -27.29
C ALA A 457 -15.60 -2.58 -26.19
N GLY A 458 -16.55 -1.68 -26.43
CA GLY A 458 -16.98 -0.71 -25.43
C GLY A 458 -17.83 -1.34 -24.30
N GLY A 459 -18.14 -0.54 -23.28
CA GLY A 459 -19.02 -0.94 -22.18
C GLY A 459 -18.26 -1.26 -20.90
N ALA A 460 -18.89 -2.02 -19.99
CA ALA A 460 -18.26 -2.41 -18.73
C ALA A 460 -17.11 -3.41 -18.99
N PRO A 461 -15.99 -3.32 -18.25
CA PRO A 461 -14.95 -4.34 -18.28
C PRO A 461 -15.56 -5.72 -17.95
N GLY A 462 -15.40 -6.69 -18.85
CA GLY A 462 -16.12 -7.97 -18.79
C GLY A 462 -15.51 -9.09 -19.62
N GLY A 463 -14.19 -9.03 -19.88
CA GLY A 463 -13.47 -10.04 -20.64
C GLY A 463 -13.09 -9.63 -22.06
N GLN A 464 -13.18 -8.34 -22.41
CA GLN A 464 -12.69 -7.84 -23.69
C GLN A 464 -11.20 -8.14 -23.83
N VAL A 465 -10.84 -8.76 -24.95
CA VAL A 465 -9.47 -9.20 -25.20
C VAL A 465 -9.15 -9.20 -26.68
N ALA A 466 -7.93 -8.77 -27.01
CA ALA A 466 -7.30 -8.91 -28.31
C ALA A 466 -5.90 -9.47 -28.12
N THR A 467 -5.55 -10.49 -28.90
CA THR A 467 -4.36 -11.28 -28.67
C THR A 467 -3.65 -11.60 -29.97
N LEU A 468 -2.33 -11.47 -29.92
CA LEU A 468 -1.41 -12.04 -30.90
C LEU A 468 -0.78 -13.31 -30.31
N VAL A 469 -0.88 -14.43 -31.02
CA VAL A 469 -0.43 -15.76 -30.57
C VAL A 469 0.65 -16.27 -31.49
N TYR A 470 1.77 -16.72 -30.93
CA TYR A 470 2.75 -17.57 -31.62
C TYR A 470 2.53 -19.02 -31.20
N ASP A 471 2.30 -19.91 -32.16
CA ASP A 471 2.12 -21.34 -31.93
C ASP A 471 3.48 -22.03 -31.74
N SER A 472 3.67 -22.66 -30.57
CA SER A 472 4.90 -23.37 -30.19
C SER A 472 4.69 -24.88 -30.10
N PRO A 473 4.49 -25.60 -31.22
CA PRO A 473 4.08 -27.02 -31.21
C PRO A 473 5.10 -27.96 -30.54
N ARG A 474 6.36 -27.54 -30.44
CA ARG A 474 7.46 -28.29 -29.80
C ARG A 474 7.70 -27.94 -28.33
N GLY A 475 6.88 -27.09 -27.73
CA GLY A 475 7.14 -26.57 -26.38
C GLY A 475 8.18 -25.43 -26.35
N VAL A 476 8.46 -24.93 -25.15
CA VAL A 476 9.47 -23.89 -24.89
C VAL A 476 10.49 -24.32 -23.83
N ALA A 477 10.56 -25.61 -23.51
CA ALA A 477 11.43 -26.16 -22.46
C ALA A 477 12.94 -25.97 -22.69
N SER A 478 13.37 -25.66 -23.92
CA SER A 478 14.77 -25.33 -24.23
C SER A 478 15.16 -23.88 -23.85
N SER A 479 14.22 -23.11 -23.32
CA SER A 479 14.36 -21.68 -23.07
C SER A 479 13.87 -21.34 -21.67
N ASP A 480 14.48 -20.34 -21.04
CA ASP A 480 14.12 -19.88 -19.70
C ASP A 480 13.58 -18.43 -19.72
N ARG A 481 13.61 -17.77 -20.89
CA ARG A 481 13.11 -16.40 -21.08
C ARG A 481 12.56 -16.16 -22.49
N LEU A 482 11.71 -15.14 -22.60
CA LEU A 482 11.32 -14.50 -23.85
C LEU A 482 11.91 -13.08 -23.86
N THR A 483 12.61 -12.73 -24.93
CA THR A 483 13.04 -11.35 -25.18
C THR A 483 12.26 -10.78 -26.37
N ALA A 484 11.65 -9.61 -26.19
CA ALA A 484 10.87 -8.92 -27.20
C ALA A 484 11.32 -7.46 -27.35
N SER A 485 11.64 -7.05 -28.57
CA SER A 485 11.78 -5.65 -28.94
C SER A 485 10.43 -5.15 -29.42
N ILE A 486 9.79 -4.27 -28.66
CA ILE A 486 8.39 -3.87 -28.84
C ILE A 486 8.20 -2.37 -28.61
N ARG A 487 7.20 -1.78 -29.27
CA ARG A 487 6.69 -0.43 -29.03
C ARG A 487 5.18 -0.37 -29.25
N ALA A 488 4.52 0.61 -28.66
CA ALA A 488 3.07 0.83 -28.74
C ALA A 488 2.76 2.26 -29.18
N GLU A 489 1.60 2.49 -29.77
CA GLU A 489 1.19 3.82 -30.23
C GLU A 489 1.06 4.83 -29.08
N HIS A 490 0.61 4.33 -27.92
CA HIS A 490 0.48 5.08 -26.68
C HIS A 490 1.03 4.24 -25.52
N PRO A 491 1.45 4.87 -24.40
CA PRO A 491 1.81 4.16 -23.19
C PRO A 491 0.71 3.17 -22.76
N MET A 492 1.06 1.90 -22.59
CA MET A 492 0.14 0.84 -22.17
C MET A 492 0.89 -0.32 -21.50
N ARG A 493 0.16 -1.27 -20.92
CA ARG A 493 0.70 -2.59 -20.62
C ARG A 493 0.24 -3.63 -21.63
N VAL A 494 1.14 -4.55 -21.96
CA VAL A 494 0.86 -5.75 -22.74
C VAL A 494 1.11 -6.96 -21.83
N SER A 495 0.09 -7.79 -21.63
CA SER A 495 0.25 -9.04 -20.87
C SER A 495 0.88 -10.08 -21.79
N VAL A 496 2.10 -10.51 -21.46
CA VAL A 496 2.75 -11.61 -22.16
C VAL A 496 2.42 -12.91 -21.42
N GLN A 497 1.83 -13.86 -22.13
CA GLN A 497 1.36 -15.11 -21.53
C GLN A 497 1.98 -16.34 -22.18
N LEU A 498 2.22 -17.37 -21.38
CA LEU A 498 2.41 -18.73 -21.86
C LEU A 498 1.09 -19.48 -21.68
N ARG A 499 0.66 -20.21 -22.71
CA ARG A 499 -0.53 -21.05 -22.65
C ARG A 499 -0.17 -22.51 -22.87
N GLY A 500 -0.56 -23.36 -21.93
CA GLY A 500 -0.48 -24.81 -22.09
C GLY A 500 -1.48 -25.30 -23.13
N GLY A 501 -1.10 -26.33 -23.89
CA GLY A 501 -1.95 -26.88 -24.95
C GLY A 501 -1.86 -28.39 -25.08
N ALA A 502 -1.40 -29.06 -24.02
CA ALA A 502 -1.23 -30.50 -23.94
C ALA A 502 -1.17 -30.94 -22.48
N GLY A 503 -1.59 -32.19 -22.22
CA GLY A 503 -1.53 -32.77 -20.87
C GLY A 503 -2.44 -32.04 -19.88
N GLU A 504 -2.05 -32.06 -18.59
CA GLU A 504 -2.80 -31.41 -17.51
C GLU A 504 -2.76 -29.88 -17.58
N ALA A 505 -1.83 -29.31 -18.33
CA ALA A 505 -1.68 -27.86 -18.53
C ALA A 505 -2.57 -27.31 -19.65
N ASP A 506 -3.37 -28.14 -20.33
CA ASP A 506 -4.17 -27.69 -21.48
C ASP A 506 -5.15 -26.56 -21.10
N GLY A 507 -5.01 -25.40 -21.76
CA GLY A 507 -5.78 -24.20 -21.48
C GLY A 507 -5.29 -23.35 -20.30
N GLU A 508 -4.35 -23.86 -19.49
CA GLU A 508 -3.75 -23.10 -18.39
C GLU A 508 -2.82 -22.00 -18.89
N ARG A 509 -2.71 -20.92 -18.10
CA ARG A 509 -1.98 -19.72 -18.49
C ARG A 509 -1.14 -19.17 -17.36
N TRP A 510 0.03 -18.64 -17.73
CA TRP A 510 0.90 -17.86 -16.86
C TRP A 510 1.26 -16.56 -17.55
N GLU A 511 1.32 -15.46 -16.81
CA GLU A 511 1.54 -14.13 -17.37
C GLU A 511 2.62 -13.33 -16.64
N ARG A 512 3.20 -12.39 -17.40
CA ARG A 512 3.93 -11.23 -16.90
C ARG A 512 3.61 -10.07 -17.82
N SER A 513 3.18 -8.93 -17.28
CA SER A 513 2.93 -7.75 -18.11
C SER A 513 4.19 -6.92 -18.27
N ILE A 514 4.31 -6.27 -19.43
CA ILE A 514 5.37 -5.30 -19.72
C ILE A 514 4.76 -3.95 -20.03
N TYR A 515 5.37 -2.88 -19.52
CA TYR A 515 5.08 -1.52 -19.96
C TYR A 515 5.67 -1.29 -21.35
N VAL A 516 4.89 -0.69 -22.24
CA VAL A 516 5.32 -0.38 -23.61
C VAL A 516 4.88 1.04 -23.96
N ASP A 517 5.78 1.80 -24.59
CA ASP A 517 5.54 3.18 -25.03
C ASP A 517 5.92 3.37 -26.53
N PRO A 518 5.82 4.59 -27.10
CA PRO A 518 6.17 4.84 -28.51
C PRO A 518 7.62 4.56 -28.90
N THR A 519 8.51 4.39 -27.94
CA THR A 519 9.92 4.09 -28.14
C THR A 519 10.11 2.59 -28.30
N GLN A 520 10.93 2.21 -29.29
CA GLN A 520 11.35 0.81 -29.45
C GLN A 520 12.25 0.40 -28.28
N GLN A 521 11.78 -0.50 -27.44
CA GLN A 521 12.51 -0.98 -26.26
C GLN A 521 12.58 -2.50 -26.26
N GLU A 522 13.62 -3.04 -25.62
CA GLU A 522 13.78 -4.47 -25.42
C GLU A 522 13.31 -4.85 -24.01
N HIS A 523 12.48 -5.89 -23.93
CA HIS A 523 11.97 -6.44 -22.68
C HIS A 523 12.30 -7.92 -22.60
N THR A 524 12.90 -8.35 -21.49
CA THR A 524 13.16 -9.76 -21.20
C THR A 524 12.23 -10.21 -20.08
N ILE A 525 11.55 -11.33 -20.32
CA ILE A 525 10.59 -11.93 -19.41
C ILE A 525 11.09 -13.33 -19.09
N TYR A 526 11.51 -13.54 -17.85
CA TYR A 526 11.92 -14.86 -17.38
C TYR A 526 10.68 -15.68 -17.03
N PHE A 527 10.66 -16.95 -17.46
CA PHE A 527 9.48 -17.79 -17.26
C PHE A 527 9.26 -18.18 -15.80
N ASP A 528 10.29 -18.13 -14.97
CA ASP A 528 10.17 -18.35 -13.52
C ASP A 528 9.63 -17.14 -12.76
N ASP A 529 9.53 -15.97 -13.41
CA ASP A 529 8.93 -14.75 -12.86
C ASP A 529 7.44 -14.60 -13.24
N MET A 530 6.92 -15.45 -14.12
CA MET A 530 5.52 -15.46 -14.54
C MET A 530 4.59 -16.01 -13.44
N MET A 531 3.38 -15.46 -13.37
CA MET A 531 2.35 -15.80 -12.38
C MET A 531 1.16 -16.50 -13.04
N PRO A 532 0.51 -17.47 -12.38
CA PRO A 532 -0.66 -18.14 -12.95
C PRO A 532 -1.84 -17.19 -13.17
N VAL A 533 -2.60 -17.43 -14.24
CA VAL A 533 -3.82 -16.71 -14.59
C VAL A 533 -5.03 -17.64 -14.50
N GLY A 534 -5.98 -17.31 -13.61
CA GLY A 534 -7.13 -18.15 -13.37
C GLY A 534 -6.76 -19.41 -12.57
N HIS A 535 -7.30 -20.56 -12.97
CA HIS A 535 -6.99 -21.84 -12.34
C HIS A 535 -5.84 -22.53 -13.06
N THR A 536 -4.80 -22.87 -12.30
CA THR A 536 -3.67 -23.68 -12.78
C THR A 536 -3.35 -24.78 -11.77
N HIS A 537 -2.86 -25.93 -12.23
CA HIS A 537 -2.38 -27.01 -11.36
C HIS A 537 -1.00 -26.69 -10.77
N SER A 538 -0.21 -25.86 -11.45
CA SER A 538 1.13 -25.47 -11.05
C SER A 538 1.30 -23.96 -10.97
N PHE A 539 2.14 -23.52 -10.03
CA PHE A 539 2.47 -22.10 -9.89
C PHE A 539 3.41 -21.61 -11.00
N LYS A 540 4.32 -22.47 -11.46
CA LYS A 540 5.26 -22.19 -12.55
C LYS A 540 4.77 -22.83 -13.85
N PRO A 541 5.04 -22.21 -15.00
CA PRO A 541 4.66 -22.78 -16.29
C PRO A 541 5.35 -24.11 -16.56
N ASP A 542 4.59 -25.12 -16.98
CA ASP A 542 5.12 -26.37 -17.52
C ASP A 542 5.64 -26.18 -18.94
N LEU A 543 6.89 -25.73 -19.05
CA LEU A 543 7.53 -25.31 -20.29
C LEU A 543 7.50 -26.38 -21.42
N ALA A 544 7.44 -27.67 -21.06
CA ALA A 544 7.36 -28.76 -22.05
C ALA A 544 5.98 -28.84 -22.72
N ASN A 545 4.93 -28.42 -22.01
CA ASN A 545 3.54 -28.50 -22.45
C ASN A 545 2.95 -27.16 -22.93
N ILE A 546 3.73 -26.09 -22.92
CA ILE A 546 3.36 -24.81 -23.54
C ILE A 546 3.21 -24.96 -25.06
N ARG A 547 2.09 -24.49 -25.61
CA ARG A 547 1.80 -24.50 -27.05
C ARG A 547 1.51 -23.12 -27.62
N GLY A 548 1.41 -22.08 -26.77
CA GLY A 548 1.27 -20.71 -27.22
C GLY A 548 2.12 -19.74 -26.41
N VAL A 549 2.74 -18.78 -27.11
CA VAL A 549 3.28 -17.54 -26.53
C VAL A 549 2.39 -16.39 -27.00
N LEU A 550 1.78 -15.66 -26.06
CA LEU A 550 0.74 -14.69 -26.34
C LEU A 550 1.19 -13.28 -25.97
N PHE A 551 0.81 -12.29 -26.77
CA PHE A 551 0.83 -10.87 -26.44
C PHE A 551 -0.61 -10.39 -26.38
N VAL A 552 -1.09 -10.09 -25.17
CA VAL A 552 -2.50 -9.87 -24.85
C VAL A 552 -2.73 -8.40 -24.48
N VAL A 553 -3.74 -7.81 -25.10
CA VAL A 553 -4.35 -6.54 -24.71
C VAL A 553 -5.74 -6.84 -24.19
N ASP A 554 -6.00 -6.53 -22.92
CA ASP A 554 -7.26 -6.82 -22.26
C ASP A 554 -7.84 -5.59 -21.52
N ALA A 555 -9.06 -5.73 -21.04
CA ALA A 555 -9.75 -4.70 -20.27
C ALA A 555 -9.13 -4.39 -18.89
N ARG A 556 -8.09 -5.12 -18.46
CA ARG A 556 -7.43 -4.90 -17.17
C ARG A 556 -6.55 -3.66 -17.20
N ASN A 557 -5.75 -3.52 -18.26
CA ASN A 557 -4.83 -2.39 -18.42
C ASN A 557 -5.11 -1.55 -19.69
N THR A 558 -6.26 -1.76 -20.35
CA THR A 558 -6.73 -0.94 -21.47
C THR A 558 -8.21 -0.62 -21.25
N LYS A 559 -8.66 0.61 -21.54
CA LYS A 559 -10.07 0.95 -21.31
C LYS A 559 -10.94 0.26 -22.38
N PRO A 560 -12.09 -0.33 -22.03
CA PRO A 560 -13.06 -0.80 -23.01
C PRO A 560 -13.43 0.31 -24.00
N GLY A 561 -13.44 -0.01 -25.30
CA GLY A 561 -13.67 0.95 -26.39
C GLY A 561 -12.40 1.57 -26.98
N ASP A 562 -11.23 1.41 -26.32
CA ASP A 562 -9.97 1.89 -26.86
C ASP A 562 -9.47 0.99 -28.00
N SER A 563 -8.72 1.60 -28.92
CA SER A 563 -8.04 0.92 -30.02
C SER A 563 -6.63 1.47 -30.18
N GLY A 564 -5.74 0.68 -30.77
CA GLY A 564 -4.34 1.07 -30.90
C GLY A 564 -3.51 0.12 -31.74
N ARG A 565 -2.21 0.40 -31.78
CA ARG A 565 -1.22 -0.34 -32.56
C ARG A 565 0.00 -0.66 -31.72
N ILE A 566 0.48 -1.88 -31.86
CA ILE A 566 1.71 -2.40 -31.27
C ILE A 566 2.60 -2.91 -32.42
N TRP A 567 3.90 -2.68 -32.31
CA TRP A 567 4.90 -3.16 -33.26
C TRP A 567 5.94 -4.00 -32.53
N ILE A 568 6.08 -5.25 -32.95
CA ILE A 568 7.12 -6.17 -32.46
C ILE A 568 8.19 -6.27 -33.54
N ARG A 569 9.38 -5.76 -33.26
CA ARG A 569 10.53 -5.82 -34.17
C ARG A 569 11.28 -7.12 -34.06
N LYS A 570 11.40 -7.65 -32.85
CA LYS A 570 12.04 -8.92 -32.54
C LYS A 570 11.27 -9.58 -31.41
N ALA A 571 11.11 -10.89 -31.49
CA ALA A 571 10.69 -11.73 -30.38
C ALA A 571 11.47 -13.04 -30.49
N ALA A 572 12.09 -13.48 -29.40
CA ALA A 572 12.90 -14.69 -29.38
C ALA A 572 12.81 -15.41 -28.03
N LEU A 573 12.78 -16.74 -28.09
CA LEU A 573 12.95 -17.59 -26.92
C LEU A 573 14.46 -17.79 -26.68
N GLU A 574 14.92 -17.58 -25.46
CA GLU A 574 16.35 -17.56 -25.16
C GLU A 574 16.71 -18.43 -23.95
N HIS A 575 17.98 -18.81 -23.87
CA HIS A 575 18.59 -19.54 -22.75
C HIS A 575 20.01 -19.05 -22.51
#